data_AF-A0A091MX86-F1
#
_entry.id   AF-A0A091MX86-F1
#
_cell.length_a   1.000
_cell.length_b   1.000
_cell.length_c   1.000
_cell.angle_alpha   90.00
_cell.angle_beta   90.00
_cell.angle_gamma   90.00
#
_symmetry.space_group_name_H-M   'P 1'
#
loop_
_entity.id
_entity.type
_entity.pdbx_description
1 polymer ?
#
loop_
_entity_poly.entity_id
_entity_poly.type
_entity_poly.pdbx_seq_one_letter_code
_entity_poly.pdbx_strand_id
1 'polypeptide(L)'
;TKGKYEFTMTEYDSYSNYESSVLKAKASQSGFGFGIKIPGVFELGYNSNDNRFKKFIQRMKRFSSTSSKFLHAHSELTVAVYKLKPRALMLHYEFLQRLRQLPAEYSYGEYRELYRDYGTHYITEATVGGIYEYTLVVNSNELQKAGYSLSDVQKCAQYGFNIGANIFWVYVNPRITEASCKSLLKEIGDSTTKKRYVEDFIVLVRGGASEHVATLAYRDLPTAALMQEWGDAVQYNPEIIKIKAEPLSQLVTPTDFTNAVTIKENLRRALEEFQLETSSCRCAPCHGNGIPFLQGTKCECMCPLGYSGTACEISKRRDAAINGNWGCWASWSPCSGGQRARRRQCNNPALQDGGSSCSGPDAETVAC
;
A
#
# COMPACT_ATOMS: atom_id res chain seq x y z
N THR A 1 24.99 10.56 -2.95
CA THR A 1 24.85 10.78 -1.47
C THR A 1 25.50 9.63 -0.69
N LYS A 2 26.30 9.87 0.38
CA LYS A 2 26.93 8.78 1.18
C LYS A 2 25.99 8.24 2.27
N GLY A 3 24.75 7.89 1.90
CA GLY A 3 23.88 7.12 2.78
C GLY A 3 24.33 5.66 2.79
N LYS A 4 24.38 5.02 3.97
CA LYS A 4 24.42 3.55 4.00
C LYS A 4 23.03 3.08 3.57
N TYR A 5 22.93 2.47 2.39
CA TYR A 5 21.68 1.84 1.96
C TYR A 5 21.49 0.57 2.80
N GLU A 6 20.74 0.70 3.89
CA GLU A 6 20.40 -0.42 4.76
C GLU A 6 19.03 -0.97 4.34
N PHE A 7 18.94 -2.29 4.21
CA PHE A 7 17.68 -2.98 3.94
C PHE A 7 17.20 -3.63 5.22
N THR A 8 15.99 -3.28 5.64
CA THR A 8 15.26 -4.05 6.62
C THR A 8 14.64 -5.25 5.91
N MET A 9 14.93 -6.46 6.39
CA MET A 9 14.41 -7.69 5.82
C MET A 9 13.44 -8.36 6.81
N THR A 10 12.23 -8.67 6.35
CA THR A 10 11.18 -9.32 7.13
C THR A 10 10.69 -10.59 6.47
N GLU A 11 10.55 -11.62 7.30
CA GLU A 11 10.12 -12.96 6.91
C GLU A 11 8.61 -13.12 7.10
N TYR A 12 7.93 -13.71 6.12
CA TYR A 12 6.52 -14.07 6.21
C TYR A 12 6.31 -15.52 5.76
N ASP A 13 5.74 -16.33 6.67
CA ASP A 13 5.48 -17.75 6.44
C ASP A 13 4.29 -18.03 5.50
N SER A 14 3.42 -17.04 5.25
CA SER A 14 2.25 -17.21 4.40
C SER A 14 1.90 -15.92 3.65
N TYR A 15 1.16 -16.08 2.55
CA TYR A 15 0.63 -14.94 1.79
C TYR A 15 -0.31 -14.08 2.63
N SER A 16 -1.14 -14.68 3.49
CA SER A 16 -2.07 -13.94 4.35
C SER A 16 -1.36 -12.98 5.29
N ASN A 17 -0.22 -13.41 5.86
CA ASN A 17 0.60 -12.58 6.76
C ASN A 17 1.30 -11.45 6.01
N TYR A 18 1.81 -11.75 4.80
CA TYR A 18 2.41 -10.76 3.92
C TYR A 18 1.37 -9.74 3.42
N GLU A 19 0.19 -10.18 3.01
CA GLU A 19 -0.89 -9.33 2.52
C GLU A 19 -1.37 -8.36 3.61
N SER A 20 -1.60 -8.86 4.82
CA SER A 20 -2.07 -8.02 5.92
C SER A 20 -1.04 -6.97 6.36
N SER A 21 0.24 -7.31 6.33
CA SER A 21 1.32 -6.44 6.80
C SER A 21 1.84 -5.48 5.73
N VAL A 22 1.97 -5.94 4.49
CA VAL A 22 2.64 -5.21 3.41
C VAL A 22 1.65 -4.69 2.38
N LEU A 23 0.80 -5.55 1.81
CA LEU A 23 -0.09 -5.15 0.70
C LEU A 23 -1.20 -4.21 1.15
N LYS A 24 -1.82 -4.48 2.31
CA LYS A 24 -2.87 -3.62 2.87
C LYS A 24 -2.32 -2.27 3.33
N ALA A 25 -1.09 -2.22 3.85
CA ALA A 25 -0.43 -0.97 4.21
C ALA A 25 -0.13 -0.10 2.96
N LYS A 26 0.20 -0.76 1.83
CA LYS A 26 0.54 -0.09 0.56
C LYS A 26 -0.66 0.31 -0.27
N ALA A 27 -1.78 -0.41 -0.19
CA ALA A 27 -3.00 0.02 -0.85
C ALA A 27 -3.48 1.34 -0.21
N SER A 28 -3.83 2.35 -1.02
CA SER A 28 -4.52 3.56 -0.54
C SER A 28 -5.95 3.24 -0.09
N GLN A 29 -6.11 2.33 0.85
CA GLN A 29 -7.28 2.19 1.68
C GLN A 29 -6.87 2.50 3.12
N SER A 30 -6.23 3.65 3.32
CA SER A 30 -6.43 4.33 4.59
C SER A 30 -7.93 4.65 4.62
N GLY A 31 -8.70 3.77 5.24
CA GLY A 31 -10.05 4.05 5.66
C GLY A 31 -9.94 5.23 6.62
N PHE A 32 -9.99 6.43 6.05
CA PHE A 32 -10.01 7.67 6.80
C PHE A 32 -11.31 7.64 7.59
N GLY A 33 -11.28 7.14 8.83
CA GLY A 33 -12.39 7.31 9.75
C GLY A 33 -12.62 8.80 10.01
N PHE A 34 -13.79 9.16 10.51
CA PHE A 34 -14.26 10.53 10.31
C PHE A 34 -13.61 11.57 11.21
N GLY A 35 -13.36 12.76 10.66
CA GLY A 35 -12.77 13.88 11.40
C GLY A 35 -11.38 13.58 11.98
N ILE A 36 -10.73 12.47 11.59
CA ILE A 36 -9.47 12.02 12.17
C ILE A 36 -8.37 12.99 11.76
N LYS A 37 -7.93 13.81 12.69
CA LYS A 37 -6.53 14.21 12.75
C LYS A 37 -5.73 12.92 12.88
N ILE A 38 -4.99 12.53 11.85
CA ILE A 38 -4.16 11.33 11.92
C ILE A 38 -3.02 11.68 12.89
N PRO A 39 -2.95 11.02 14.07
CA PRO A 39 -1.92 11.36 15.04
C PRO A 39 -0.59 10.81 14.53
N GLY A 40 0.22 11.68 13.94
CA GLY A 40 1.59 11.37 13.53
C GLY A 40 1.79 11.24 12.03
N VAL A 41 3.01 10.90 11.67
CA VAL A 41 3.47 10.72 10.29
C VAL A 41 3.29 9.24 9.92
N PHE A 42 2.66 8.97 8.78
CA PHE A 42 2.42 7.62 8.26
C PHE A 42 2.89 7.49 6.81
N GLU A 43 3.20 6.26 6.38
CA GLU A 43 3.58 6.00 4.98
C GLU A 43 2.39 6.23 4.04
N LEU A 44 2.62 7.01 2.99
CA LEU A 44 1.58 7.28 2.00
C LEU A 44 1.46 6.10 1.05
N GLY A 45 0.31 5.40 1.07
CA GLY A 45 0.04 4.29 0.15
C GLY A 45 -0.03 4.71 -1.33
N TYR A 46 -0.01 3.72 -2.22
CA TYR A 46 -0.15 3.90 -3.66
C TYR A 46 -1.58 4.16 -4.05
N ASN A 47 -1.77 5.08 -5.00
CA ASN A 47 -3.05 5.20 -5.69
C ASN A 47 -3.37 3.87 -6.40
N SER A 48 -4.56 3.32 -6.18
CA SER A 48 -5.02 2.10 -6.86
C SER A 48 -4.96 2.20 -8.40
N ASN A 49 -4.95 3.41 -8.95
CA ASN A 49 -4.80 3.67 -10.39
C ASN A 49 -3.34 3.72 -10.88
N ASP A 50 -2.34 3.70 -10.00
CA ASP A 50 -0.94 3.65 -10.42
C ASP A 50 -0.64 2.30 -11.10
N ASN A 51 -0.23 2.35 -12.37
CA ASN A 51 0.05 1.17 -13.18
C ASN A 51 1.18 0.29 -12.60
N ARG A 52 2.17 0.88 -11.91
CA ARG A 52 3.24 0.13 -11.23
C ARG A 52 2.64 -0.69 -10.10
N PHE A 53 1.77 -0.07 -9.30
CA PHE A 53 1.08 -0.73 -8.20
C PHE A 53 0.10 -1.81 -8.70
N LYS A 54 -0.69 -1.52 -9.75
CA LYS A 54 -1.57 -2.51 -10.39
C LYS A 54 -0.77 -3.76 -10.79
N LYS A 55 0.32 -3.60 -11.55
CA LYS A 55 1.17 -4.72 -11.99
C LYS A 55 1.76 -5.49 -10.80
N PHE A 56 2.22 -4.77 -9.77
CA PHE A 56 2.76 -5.37 -8.55
C PHE A 56 1.72 -6.25 -7.84
N ILE A 57 0.52 -5.72 -7.62
CA ILE A 57 -0.58 -6.45 -6.96
C ILE A 57 -1.01 -7.67 -7.79
N GLN A 58 -1.17 -7.53 -9.10
CA GLN A 58 -1.55 -8.64 -9.98
C GLN A 58 -0.53 -9.80 -9.93
N ARG A 59 0.76 -9.48 -9.91
CA ARG A 59 1.84 -10.47 -9.76
C ARG A 59 1.78 -11.15 -8.39
N MET A 60 1.66 -10.35 -7.33
CA MET A 60 1.70 -10.86 -5.96
C MET A 60 0.50 -11.76 -5.62
N LYS A 61 -0.69 -11.37 -6.09
CA LYS A 61 -1.93 -12.13 -5.86
C LYS A 61 -1.92 -13.54 -6.44
N ARG A 62 -1.05 -13.85 -7.41
CA ARG A 62 -0.85 -15.21 -7.94
C ARG A 62 -0.53 -16.24 -6.86
N PHE A 63 0.08 -15.78 -5.76
CA PHE A 63 0.55 -16.58 -4.64
C PHE A 63 -0.44 -16.68 -3.47
N SER A 64 -1.68 -16.18 -3.63
CA SER A 64 -2.66 -16.22 -2.55
C SER A 64 -3.06 -17.63 -2.13
N SER A 65 -2.97 -18.58 -3.06
CA SER A 65 -3.36 -19.98 -2.89
C SER A 65 -2.17 -20.94 -2.94
N THR A 66 -0.94 -20.44 -2.77
CA THR A 66 0.28 -21.27 -2.82
C THR A 66 0.88 -21.41 -1.43
N SER A 67 1.59 -22.52 -1.18
CA SER A 67 2.38 -22.72 0.04
C SER A 67 3.73 -21.98 -0.03
N SER A 68 3.73 -20.76 -0.57
CA SER A 68 4.92 -19.94 -0.76
C SER A 68 5.26 -19.19 0.53
N LYS A 69 6.55 -18.97 0.76
CA LYS A 69 7.04 -18.06 1.79
C LYS A 69 7.58 -16.79 1.15
N PHE A 70 7.61 -15.70 1.92
CA PHE A 70 7.96 -14.38 1.40
C PHE A 70 9.06 -13.76 2.26
N LEU A 71 10.12 -13.30 1.62
CA LEU A 71 11.13 -12.44 2.23
C LEU A 71 10.98 -11.05 1.63
N HIS A 72 10.57 -10.09 2.45
CA HIS A 72 10.41 -8.70 2.03
C HIS A 72 11.63 -7.91 2.47
N ALA A 73 12.20 -7.14 1.55
CA ALA A 73 13.28 -6.22 1.83
C ALA A 73 12.83 -4.79 1.52
N HIS A 74 13.07 -3.89 2.45
CA HIS A 74 12.66 -2.49 2.38
C HIS A 74 13.84 -1.57 2.69
N SER A 75 14.06 -0.57 1.84
CA SER A 75 15.03 0.49 2.06
C SER A 75 14.40 1.85 1.77
N GLU A 76 14.63 2.79 2.68
CA GLU A 76 14.08 4.13 2.62
C GLU A 76 15.23 5.14 2.52
N LEU A 77 15.14 6.05 1.55
CA LEU A 77 16.04 7.17 1.40
C LEU A 77 15.27 8.47 1.62
N THR A 78 15.51 9.13 2.76
CA THR A 78 14.96 10.47 3.03
C THR A 78 15.87 11.53 2.41
N VAL A 79 15.30 12.40 1.58
CA VAL A 79 16.01 13.55 0.98
C VAL A 79 15.68 14.83 1.73
N ALA A 80 14.41 15.03 2.08
CA ALA A 80 13.96 16.24 2.76
C ALA A 80 12.76 15.96 3.67
N VAL A 81 12.61 16.81 4.68
CA VAL A 81 11.41 16.85 5.52
C VAL A 81 10.75 18.21 5.34
N TYR A 82 9.51 18.19 4.89
CA TYR A 82 8.67 19.36 4.72
C TYR A 82 7.77 19.55 5.95
N LYS A 83 7.61 20.80 6.38
CA LYS A 83 6.70 21.18 7.45
C LYS A 83 5.96 22.46 7.11
N LEU A 84 4.64 22.38 7.11
CA LEU A 84 3.76 23.51 6.83
C LEU A 84 3.68 24.44 8.05
N LYS A 85 3.51 25.75 7.80
CA LYS A 85 3.25 26.72 8.87
C LYS A 85 1.97 26.33 9.63
N PRO A 86 1.94 26.51 10.97
CA PRO A 86 0.80 26.04 11.77
C PRO A 86 -0.45 26.93 11.65
N ARG A 87 -0.31 28.20 11.24
CA ARG A 87 -1.41 29.19 11.15
C ARG A 87 -1.10 30.21 10.06
N ALA A 88 -2.09 31.05 9.74
CA ALA A 88 -2.00 32.11 8.73
C ALA A 88 -1.53 31.58 7.37
N LEU A 89 -2.16 30.47 6.96
CA LEU A 89 -1.91 29.85 5.67
C LEU A 89 -2.57 30.67 4.57
N MET A 90 -1.82 30.94 3.50
CA MET A 90 -2.38 31.53 2.30
C MET A 90 -2.99 30.41 1.46
N LEU A 91 -4.32 30.40 1.35
CA LEU A 91 -5.04 29.44 0.51
C LEU A 91 -4.82 29.77 -0.97
N HIS A 92 -4.78 28.73 -1.80
CA HIS A 92 -4.79 28.91 -3.26
C HIS A 92 -6.06 29.67 -3.66
N TYR A 93 -5.94 30.63 -4.60
CA TYR A 93 -7.04 31.55 -4.89
C TYR A 93 -8.30 30.83 -5.39
N GLU A 94 -8.16 29.79 -6.21
CA GLU A 94 -9.30 28.98 -6.70
C GLU A 94 -9.99 28.22 -5.58
N PHE A 95 -9.20 27.65 -4.66
CA PHE A 95 -9.74 26.94 -3.50
C PHE A 95 -10.51 27.89 -2.59
N LEU A 96 -9.94 29.08 -2.33
CA LEU A 96 -10.59 30.12 -1.54
C LEU A 96 -11.91 30.59 -2.18
N GLN A 97 -11.92 30.79 -3.51
CA GLN A 97 -13.13 31.16 -4.25
C GLN A 97 -14.18 30.05 -4.16
N ARG A 98 -13.79 28.78 -4.35
CA ARG A 98 -14.70 27.64 -4.25
C ARG A 98 -15.32 27.54 -2.85
N LEU A 99 -14.54 27.72 -1.79
CA LEU A 99 -15.04 27.74 -0.42
C LEU A 99 -16.05 28.87 -0.16
N ARG A 100 -15.85 30.04 -0.77
CA ARG A 100 -16.80 31.18 -0.64
C ARG A 100 -18.12 30.96 -1.37
N GLN A 101 -18.14 30.09 -2.38
CA GLN A 101 -19.34 29.75 -3.16
C GLN A 101 -20.16 28.63 -2.51
N LEU A 102 -19.64 27.96 -1.48
CA LEU A 102 -20.37 26.88 -0.82
C LEU A 102 -21.64 27.40 -0.13
N PRO A 103 -22.79 26.72 -0.31
CA PRO A 103 -24.02 27.11 0.35
C PRO A 103 -23.93 26.89 1.86
N ALA A 104 -24.56 27.79 2.63
CA ALA A 104 -24.71 27.64 4.07
C ALA A 104 -25.66 26.49 4.41
N GLU A 105 -26.73 26.34 3.62
CA GLU A 105 -27.58 25.15 3.66
C GLU A 105 -26.84 23.95 3.07
N TYR A 106 -27.02 22.79 3.70
CA TYR A 106 -26.30 21.59 3.32
C TYR A 106 -26.77 21.06 1.96
N SER A 107 -25.87 21.07 0.97
CA SER A 107 -26.10 20.46 -0.35
C SER A 107 -24.91 19.58 -0.70
N TYR A 108 -25.06 18.26 -0.53
CA TYR A 108 -23.95 17.32 -0.71
C TYR A 108 -23.24 17.44 -2.07
N GLY A 109 -23.96 17.74 -3.15
CA GLY A 109 -23.39 17.89 -4.49
C GLY A 109 -22.24 18.91 -4.56
N GLU A 110 -22.41 20.09 -3.98
CA GLU A 110 -21.37 21.14 -4.01
C GLU A 110 -20.11 20.75 -3.22
N TYR A 111 -20.31 20.13 -2.05
CA TYR A 111 -19.20 19.68 -1.21
C TYR A 111 -18.50 18.45 -1.79
N ARG A 112 -19.23 17.55 -2.46
CA ARG A 112 -18.66 16.41 -3.19
C ARG A 112 -17.72 16.87 -4.29
N GLU A 113 -18.12 17.85 -5.10
CA GLU A 113 -17.24 18.35 -6.17
C GLU A 113 -15.99 19.01 -5.59
N LEU A 114 -16.09 19.75 -4.47
CA LEU A 114 -14.90 20.25 -3.75
C LEU A 114 -13.93 19.12 -3.39
N TYR A 115 -14.42 17.99 -2.86
CA TYR A 115 -13.58 16.84 -2.51
C TYR A 115 -12.97 16.13 -3.73
N ARG A 116 -13.68 16.12 -4.87
CA ARG A 116 -13.14 15.57 -6.12
C ARG A 116 -12.01 16.43 -6.67
N ASP A 117 -12.15 17.75 -6.58
CA ASP A 117 -11.19 18.70 -7.14
C ASP A 117 -9.94 18.85 -6.24
N TYR A 118 -10.12 18.92 -4.92
CA TYR A 118 -9.05 19.28 -3.98
C TYR A 118 -8.62 18.13 -3.05
N GLY A 119 -9.25 16.96 -3.14
CA GLY A 119 -9.04 15.85 -2.22
C GLY A 119 -9.70 16.10 -0.87
N THR A 120 -9.48 15.19 0.10
CA THR A 120 -10.16 15.23 1.42
C THR A 120 -9.30 15.84 2.54
N HIS A 121 -7.98 15.82 2.35
CA HIS A 121 -6.99 16.25 3.33
C HIS A 121 -5.89 17.07 2.67
N TYR A 122 -5.20 17.88 3.46
CA TYR A 122 -4.00 18.60 3.06
C TYR A 122 -2.80 18.15 3.90
N ILE A 123 -1.59 18.33 3.35
CA ILE A 123 -0.34 17.88 3.95
C ILE A 123 0.18 18.94 4.92
N THR A 124 0.40 18.56 6.18
CA THR A 124 0.99 19.43 7.22
C THR A 124 2.45 19.12 7.48
N GLU A 125 2.85 17.86 7.31
CA GLU A 125 4.23 17.39 7.40
C GLU A 125 4.42 16.32 6.32
N ALA A 126 5.57 16.29 5.66
CA ALA A 126 5.87 15.25 4.69
C ALA A 126 7.35 14.89 4.70
N THR A 127 7.63 13.60 4.59
CA THR A 127 8.97 13.10 4.27
C THR A 127 9.02 12.87 2.77
N VAL A 128 9.97 13.52 2.11
CA VAL A 128 10.18 13.44 0.66
C VAL A 128 11.48 12.70 0.42
N GLY A 129 11.45 11.72 -0.49
CA GLY A 129 12.55 10.82 -0.71
C GLY A 129 12.22 9.71 -1.68
N GLY A 130 12.71 8.50 -1.40
CA GLY A 130 12.45 7.32 -2.20
C GLY A 130 12.34 6.08 -1.34
N ILE A 131 11.60 5.09 -1.84
CA ILE A 131 11.48 3.76 -1.25
C ILE A 131 11.91 2.75 -2.31
N TYR A 132 12.86 1.89 -1.96
CA TYR A 132 13.27 0.76 -2.77
C TYR A 132 12.89 -0.52 -2.04
N GLU A 133 12.02 -1.32 -2.65
CA GLU A 133 11.54 -2.55 -2.05
C GLU A 133 11.57 -3.71 -3.02
N TYR A 134 11.90 -4.88 -2.50
CA TYR A 134 11.74 -6.12 -3.24
C TYR A 134 11.16 -7.22 -2.35
N THR A 135 10.51 -8.19 -2.98
CA THR A 135 9.99 -9.37 -2.32
C THR A 135 10.44 -10.60 -3.09
N LEU A 136 11.12 -11.49 -2.37
CA LEU A 136 11.47 -12.83 -2.83
C LEU A 136 10.36 -13.79 -2.43
N VAL A 137 9.76 -14.43 -3.42
CA VAL A 137 8.75 -15.47 -3.21
C VAL A 137 9.43 -16.81 -3.40
N VAL A 138 9.42 -17.66 -2.37
CA VAL A 138 10.12 -18.95 -2.37
C VAL A 138 9.17 -20.11 -2.14
N ASN A 139 9.42 -21.22 -2.84
CA ASN A 139 8.63 -22.42 -2.71
C ASN A 139 8.97 -23.15 -1.39
N SER A 140 8.04 -23.17 -0.44
CA SER A 140 8.30 -23.78 0.88
C SER A 140 8.67 -25.26 0.80
N ASN A 141 8.09 -26.02 -0.14
CA ASN A 141 8.29 -27.46 -0.23
C ASN A 141 9.70 -27.78 -0.74
N GLU A 142 10.14 -27.10 -1.81
CA GLU A 142 11.49 -27.29 -2.35
C GLU A 142 12.58 -26.80 -1.39
N LEU A 143 12.31 -25.72 -0.65
CA LEU A 143 13.19 -25.19 0.38
C LEU A 143 13.38 -26.21 1.53
N GLN A 144 12.28 -26.79 2.01
CA GLN A 144 12.31 -27.82 3.07
C GLN A 144 12.99 -29.11 2.61
N LYS A 145 12.74 -29.59 1.37
CA LYS A 145 13.43 -30.77 0.81
C LYS A 145 14.94 -30.61 0.74
N ALA A 146 15.41 -29.38 0.51
CA ALA A 146 16.83 -29.06 0.53
C ALA A 146 17.39 -28.80 1.94
N GLY A 147 16.54 -28.84 2.98
CA GLY A 147 16.93 -28.62 4.37
C GLY A 147 17.15 -27.17 4.76
N TYR A 148 16.66 -26.21 3.95
CA TYR A 148 16.81 -24.78 4.16
C TYR A 148 15.61 -24.15 4.87
N SER A 149 15.89 -23.13 5.67
CA SER A 149 14.89 -22.26 6.30
C SER A 149 14.71 -20.95 5.52
N LEU A 150 13.77 -20.10 5.95
CA LEU A 150 13.62 -18.76 5.36
C LEU A 150 14.70 -17.79 5.87
N SER A 151 15.12 -17.92 7.13
CA SER A 151 16.28 -17.20 7.70
C SER A 151 17.59 -17.44 6.95
N ASP A 152 17.76 -18.66 6.46
CA ASP A 152 18.83 -19.06 5.57
C ASP A 152 18.82 -18.28 4.24
N VAL A 153 17.64 -18.09 3.64
CA VAL A 153 17.44 -17.24 2.44
C VAL A 153 17.73 -15.78 2.77
N GLN A 154 17.27 -15.28 3.92
CA GLN A 154 17.55 -13.91 4.37
C GLN A 154 19.05 -13.63 4.47
N LYS A 155 19.80 -14.52 5.14
CA LYS A 155 21.26 -14.38 5.27
C LYS A 155 21.96 -14.42 3.91
N CYS A 156 21.49 -15.27 3.00
CA CYS A 156 22.03 -15.34 1.65
C CYS A 156 21.74 -14.07 0.83
N ALA A 157 20.53 -13.50 0.94
CA ALA A 157 20.19 -12.23 0.31
C ALA A 157 21.03 -11.06 0.88
N GLN A 158 21.28 -11.04 2.19
CA GLN A 158 22.19 -10.08 2.82
C GLN A 158 23.63 -10.21 2.30
N TYR A 159 24.11 -11.44 2.08
CA TYR A 159 25.41 -11.69 1.46
C TYR A 159 25.47 -11.15 0.02
N GLY A 160 24.45 -11.42 -0.79
CA GLY A 160 24.38 -10.95 -2.19
C GLY A 160 24.33 -9.43 -2.33
N PHE A 161 23.83 -8.72 -1.31
CA PHE A 161 23.65 -7.27 -1.33
C PHE A 161 24.88 -6.46 -0.85
N ASN A 162 25.85 -7.08 -0.16
CA ASN A 162 26.78 -6.40 0.75
C ASN A 162 27.56 -5.21 0.12
N ILE A 163 27.10 -3.99 0.44
CA ILE A 163 27.77 -2.72 0.13
C ILE A 163 28.86 -2.47 1.18
N GLY A 164 30.13 -2.71 0.84
CA GLY A 164 31.27 -2.06 1.48
C GLY A 164 31.62 -2.43 2.93
N ALA A 165 31.07 -3.51 3.50
CA ALA A 165 31.56 -4.08 4.75
C ALA A 165 32.30 -5.40 4.45
N ASN A 166 33.59 -5.46 4.79
CA ASN A 166 34.31 -6.71 5.02
C ASN A 166 33.58 -7.45 6.15
N ILE A 167 32.54 -8.22 5.84
CA ILE A 167 31.90 -9.09 6.81
C ILE A 167 32.81 -10.31 6.97
N PHE A 168 33.66 -10.20 7.99
CA PHE A 168 34.31 -11.31 8.65
C PHE A 168 33.27 -12.39 8.95
N TRP A 169 33.56 -13.62 8.49
CA TRP A 169 32.97 -14.91 8.84
C TRP A 169 32.08 -14.91 10.09
N VAL A 170 30.80 -14.56 9.95
CA VAL A 170 29.81 -14.91 10.97
C VAL A 170 29.36 -16.32 10.65
N TYR A 171 29.82 -17.28 11.46
CA TYR A 171 29.51 -18.71 11.40
C TYR A 171 28.15 -18.96 10.76
N VAL A 172 28.18 -19.33 9.47
CA VAL A 172 27.02 -19.88 8.79
C VAL A 172 26.66 -21.10 9.61
N ASN A 173 25.39 -21.20 10.03
CA ASN A 173 24.85 -22.45 10.51
C ASN A 173 25.34 -23.57 9.58
N PRO A 174 25.79 -24.73 10.06
CA PRO A 174 26.44 -25.75 9.24
C PRO A 174 25.55 -26.33 8.11
N ARG A 175 24.32 -25.84 7.95
CA ARG A 175 23.34 -26.27 6.94
C ARG A 175 23.47 -25.56 5.59
N ILE A 176 24.08 -24.37 5.48
CA ILE A 176 24.21 -23.67 4.18
C ILE A 176 25.66 -23.51 3.75
N THR A 177 25.95 -24.04 2.56
CA THR A 177 27.23 -23.90 1.88
C THR A 177 27.25 -22.66 0.97
N GLU A 178 28.44 -22.10 0.75
CA GLU A 178 28.65 -20.96 -0.17
C GLU A 178 28.11 -21.26 -1.59
N ALA A 179 28.31 -22.49 -2.07
CA ALA A 179 27.83 -22.95 -3.37
C ALA A 179 26.28 -22.95 -3.44
N SER A 180 25.60 -23.34 -2.36
CA SER A 180 24.14 -23.31 -2.27
C SER A 180 23.60 -21.89 -2.30
N CYS A 181 24.20 -20.98 -1.53
CA CYS A 181 23.79 -19.58 -1.55
C CYS A 181 24.01 -18.94 -2.94
N LYS A 182 25.16 -19.20 -3.60
CA LYS A 182 25.38 -18.76 -4.99
C LYS A 182 24.35 -19.34 -5.96
N SER A 183 23.95 -20.59 -5.80
CA SER A 183 22.90 -21.20 -6.63
C SER A 183 21.54 -20.52 -6.42
N LEU A 184 21.16 -20.25 -5.17
CA LEU A 184 19.93 -19.53 -4.84
C LEU A 184 19.94 -18.12 -5.41
N LEU A 185 21.04 -17.37 -5.22
CA LEU A 185 21.21 -16.02 -5.75
C LEU A 185 21.15 -15.99 -7.28
N LYS A 186 21.66 -17.03 -7.95
CA LYS A 186 21.61 -17.13 -9.42
C LYS A 186 20.19 -17.36 -9.95
N GLU A 187 19.30 -18.00 -9.19
CA GLU A 187 17.88 -18.13 -9.56
C GLU A 187 17.11 -16.80 -9.42
N ILE A 188 17.66 -15.84 -8.66
CA ILE A 188 17.11 -14.50 -8.55
C ILE A 188 17.57 -13.71 -9.77
N GLY A 189 16.61 -13.25 -10.56
CA GLY A 189 16.86 -12.34 -11.67
C GLY A 189 17.20 -12.96 -13.03
N ASP A 190 17.72 -14.18 -13.03
CA ASP A 190 17.95 -14.91 -14.28
C ASP A 190 16.65 -15.57 -14.78
N SER A 191 16.08 -15.06 -15.87
CA SER A 191 14.91 -15.65 -16.51
C SER A 191 15.22 -16.94 -17.30
N THR A 192 16.50 -17.25 -17.51
CA THR A 192 16.96 -18.38 -18.34
C THR A 192 17.27 -19.64 -17.52
N THR A 193 17.46 -19.51 -16.20
CA THR A 193 17.73 -20.65 -15.33
C THR A 193 16.44 -21.35 -14.89
N LYS A 194 16.53 -22.68 -14.74
CA LYS A 194 15.44 -23.48 -14.18
C LYS A 194 15.30 -23.15 -12.70
N LYS A 195 14.29 -22.35 -12.38
CA LYS A 195 13.94 -21.97 -11.01
C LYS A 195 13.52 -23.19 -10.19
N ARG A 196 14.18 -23.42 -9.05
CA ARG A 196 13.89 -24.53 -8.13
C ARG A 196 13.36 -24.02 -6.80
N TYR A 197 13.99 -23.00 -6.24
CA TYR A 197 13.64 -22.44 -4.94
C TYR A 197 12.86 -21.13 -5.07
N VAL A 198 13.25 -20.26 -6.01
CA VAL A 198 12.67 -18.92 -6.17
C VAL A 198 11.51 -18.97 -7.16
N GLU A 199 10.30 -18.69 -6.70
CA GLU A 199 9.11 -18.69 -7.57
C GLU A 199 8.93 -17.36 -8.31
N ASP A 200 9.28 -16.23 -7.66
CA ASP A 200 9.34 -14.91 -8.30
C ASP A 200 10.19 -13.92 -7.49
N PHE A 201 10.67 -12.90 -8.18
CA PHE A 201 11.36 -11.74 -7.63
C PHE A 201 10.61 -10.50 -8.09
N ILE A 202 10.01 -9.78 -7.14
CA ILE A 202 9.09 -8.69 -7.41
C ILE A 202 9.63 -7.42 -6.77
N VAL A 203 9.88 -6.40 -7.59
CA VAL A 203 10.45 -5.13 -7.15
C VAL A 203 9.43 -3.99 -7.31
N LEU A 204 9.45 -3.07 -6.36
CA LEU A 204 8.60 -1.89 -6.34
C LEU A 204 9.42 -0.69 -5.86
N VAL A 205 9.54 0.32 -6.71
CA VAL A 205 10.40 1.50 -6.46
C VAL A 205 9.58 2.78 -6.55
N ARG A 206 9.81 3.69 -5.58
CA ARG A 206 9.26 5.05 -5.51
C ARG A 206 10.36 6.08 -5.44
N GLY A 207 10.17 7.19 -6.14
CA GLY A 207 11.17 8.25 -6.25
C GLY A 207 12.37 7.82 -7.09
N GLY A 208 12.94 8.76 -7.85
CA GLY A 208 14.12 8.52 -8.68
C GLY A 208 13.89 7.52 -9.82
N ALA A 209 12.65 7.29 -10.23
CA ALA A 209 12.30 6.33 -11.26
C ALA A 209 12.65 6.84 -12.66
N SER A 210 13.93 6.74 -13.03
CA SER A 210 14.33 6.71 -14.45
C SER A 210 14.04 5.32 -15.03
N GLU A 211 13.76 5.24 -16.33
CA GLU A 211 13.54 3.96 -17.03
C GLU A 211 14.75 3.02 -16.86
N HIS A 212 15.95 3.59 -16.76
CA HIS A 212 17.20 2.88 -16.52
C HIS A 212 17.22 2.19 -15.14
N VAL A 213 16.96 2.95 -14.06
CA VAL A 213 16.96 2.41 -12.69
C VAL A 213 15.86 1.36 -12.53
N ALA A 214 14.68 1.59 -13.11
CA ALA A 214 13.61 0.60 -13.10
C ALA A 214 14.03 -0.70 -13.81
N THR A 215 14.66 -0.61 -14.99
CA THR A 215 15.09 -1.79 -15.75
C THR A 215 16.12 -2.63 -15.00
N LEU A 216 17.10 -1.98 -14.36
CA LEU A 216 18.11 -2.65 -13.55
C LEU A 216 17.50 -3.27 -12.28
N ALA A 217 16.60 -2.54 -11.63
CA ALA A 217 15.91 -3.00 -10.42
C ALA A 217 15.07 -4.27 -10.65
N TYR A 218 14.47 -4.44 -11.83
CA TYR A 218 13.67 -5.63 -12.16
C TYR A 218 14.50 -6.84 -12.58
N ARG A 219 15.78 -6.67 -12.87
CA ARG A 219 16.66 -7.76 -13.31
C ARG A 219 17.24 -8.48 -12.12
N ASP A 220 18.07 -7.84 -11.33
CA ASP A 220 18.88 -8.55 -10.32
C ASP A 220 18.65 -8.00 -8.91
N LEU A 221 19.23 -8.69 -7.91
CA LEU A 221 19.31 -8.14 -6.57
C LEU A 221 20.02 -6.78 -6.61
N PRO A 222 19.63 -5.83 -5.74
CA PRO A 222 20.19 -4.50 -5.79
C PRO A 222 21.69 -4.54 -5.50
N THR A 223 22.48 -3.80 -6.28
CA THR A 223 23.93 -3.69 -6.12
C THR A 223 24.30 -2.33 -5.53
N ALA A 224 25.51 -2.20 -5.00
CA ALA A 224 26.02 -0.91 -4.53
C ALA A 224 25.91 0.21 -5.59
N ALA A 225 26.26 -0.12 -6.84
CA ALA A 225 26.19 0.81 -7.96
C ALA A 225 24.75 1.21 -8.29
N LEU A 226 23.83 0.23 -8.37
CA LEU A 226 22.42 0.52 -8.62
C LEU A 226 21.81 1.39 -7.52
N MET A 227 22.12 1.10 -6.25
CA MET A 227 21.58 1.88 -5.13
C MET A 227 22.13 3.31 -5.11
N GLN A 228 23.39 3.50 -5.52
CA GLN A 228 23.96 4.84 -5.70
C GLN A 228 23.26 5.60 -6.82
N GLU A 229 23.09 4.99 -7.99
CA GLU A 229 22.37 5.60 -9.12
C GLU A 229 20.92 5.94 -8.75
N TRP A 230 20.21 5.02 -8.09
CA TRP A 230 18.87 5.28 -7.58
C TRP A 230 18.87 6.43 -6.58
N GLY A 231 19.81 6.46 -5.63
CA GLY A 231 19.89 7.51 -4.62
C GLY A 231 20.16 8.89 -5.22
N ASP A 232 21.02 8.98 -6.23
CA ASP A 232 21.26 10.22 -6.96
C ASP A 232 20.02 10.62 -7.78
N ALA A 233 19.30 9.67 -8.38
CA ALA A 233 18.04 9.95 -9.08
C ALA A 233 16.94 10.46 -8.14
N VAL A 234 16.81 9.86 -6.94
CA VAL A 234 15.87 10.29 -5.90
C VAL A 234 16.17 11.71 -5.44
N GLN A 235 17.44 12.11 -5.36
CA GLN A 235 17.82 13.47 -4.98
C GLN A 235 17.22 14.54 -5.92
N TYR A 236 17.11 14.25 -7.22
CA TYR A 236 16.56 15.18 -8.21
C TYR A 236 15.05 15.01 -8.45
N ASN A 237 14.51 13.81 -8.26
CA ASN A 237 13.10 13.51 -8.45
C ASN A 237 12.53 12.68 -7.29
N PRO A 238 12.41 13.26 -6.08
CA PRO A 238 11.91 12.54 -4.93
C PRO A 238 10.38 12.45 -4.94
N GLU A 239 9.81 11.42 -4.34
CA GLU A 239 8.38 11.26 -4.09
C GLU A 239 8.05 11.51 -2.61
N ILE A 240 6.79 11.84 -2.31
CA ILE A 240 6.31 11.93 -0.93
C ILE A 240 6.09 10.50 -0.40
N ILE A 241 6.94 10.09 0.53
CA ILE A 241 6.95 8.73 1.08
C ILE A 241 6.15 8.62 2.38
N LYS A 242 6.15 9.67 3.21
CA LYS A 242 5.36 9.74 4.44
C LYS A 242 4.67 11.08 4.57
N ILE A 243 3.47 11.11 5.14
CA ILE A 243 2.70 12.33 5.36
C ILE A 243 2.09 12.38 6.75
N LYS A 244 1.87 13.59 7.23
CA LYS A 244 0.89 13.93 8.25
C LYS A 244 -0.17 14.81 7.60
N ALA A 245 -1.40 14.31 7.59
CA ALA A 245 -2.50 14.95 6.90
C ALA A 245 -3.53 15.50 7.88
N GLU A 246 -4.14 16.63 7.53
CA GLU A 246 -5.29 17.19 8.25
C GLU A 246 -6.49 17.34 7.31
N PRO A 247 -7.73 17.21 7.81
CA PRO A 247 -8.93 17.38 6.98
C PRO A 247 -9.02 18.80 6.40
N LEU A 248 -9.52 18.94 5.17
CA LEU A 248 -9.69 20.26 4.53
C LEU A 248 -10.56 21.23 5.36
N SER A 249 -11.47 20.73 6.19
CA SER A 249 -12.27 21.56 7.09
C SER A 249 -11.44 22.39 8.08
N GLN A 250 -10.19 22.02 8.36
CA GLN A 250 -9.29 22.81 9.20
C GLN A 250 -8.79 24.10 8.53
N LEU A 251 -8.79 24.16 7.19
CA LEU A 251 -8.37 25.34 6.43
C LEU A 251 -9.42 26.46 6.43
N VAL A 252 -10.67 26.16 6.79
CA VAL A 252 -11.72 27.16 6.94
C VAL A 252 -11.49 27.87 8.27
N THR A 253 -11.29 29.19 8.27
CA THR A 253 -11.04 29.94 9.51
C THR A 253 -12.09 31.04 9.71
N PRO A 254 -12.39 31.45 10.96
CA PRO A 254 -13.27 32.59 11.21
C PRO A 254 -12.70 33.93 10.70
N THR A 255 -11.39 34.01 10.43
CA THR A 255 -10.76 35.21 9.87
C THR A 255 -11.06 35.37 8.38
N ASP A 256 -11.21 34.26 7.66
CA ASP A 256 -11.43 34.26 6.21
C ASP A 256 -12.90 34.10 5.82
N PHE A 257 -13.73 33.55 6.73
CA PHE A 257 -15.14 33.21 6.48
C PHE A 257 -16.04 33.57 7.65
N THR A 258 -17.08 34.39 7.41
CA THR A 258 -18.09 34.77 8.42
C THR A 258 -18.88 33.56 8.94
N ASN A 259 -19.21 32.61 8.06
CA ASN A 259 -19.95 31.39 8.37
C ASN A 259 -19.03 30.16 8.57
N ALA A 260 -17.80 30.37 9.04
CA ALA A 260 -16.80 29.31 9.15
C ALA A 260 -17.28 28.07 9.92
N VAL A 261 -18.05 28.26 10.99
CA VAL A 261 -18.56 27.14 11.82
C VAL A 261 -19.49 26.25 11.01
N THR A 262 -20.45 26.84 10.29
CA THR A 262 -21.41 26.10 9.46
C THR A 262 -20.71 25.38 8.30
N ILE A 263 -19.81 26.06 7.60
CA ILE A 263 -19.06 25.46 6.48
C ILE A 263 -18.22 24.27 6.99
N LYS A 264 -17.58 24.38 8.15
CA LYS A 264 -16.83 23.28 8.76
C LYS A 264 -17.69 22.07 9.03
N GLU A 265 -18.89 22.29 9.55
CA GLU A 265 -19.80 21.20 9.90
C GLU A 265 -20.35 20.50 8.66
N ASN A 266 -20.73 21.28 7.64
CA ASN A 266 -21.15 20.75 6.35
C ASN A 266 -20.03 19.98 5.64
N LEU A 267 -18.77 20.47 5.71
CA LEU A 267 -17.61 19.72 5.20
C LEU A 267 -17.45 18.39 5.93
N ARG A 268 -17.55 18.35 7.27
CA ARG A 268 -17.45 17.10 8.02
C ARG A 268 -18.50 16.09 7.58
N ARG A 269 -19.76 16.52 7.51
CA ARG A 269 -20.88 15.69 7.06
C ARG A 269 -20.66 15.18 5.63
N ALA A 270 -20.29 16.06 4.71
CA ALA A 270 -20.04 15.69 3.33
C ALA A 270 -18.86 14.74 3.17
N LEU A 271 -17.81 14.86 4.01
CA LEU A 271 -16.69 13.93 3.99
C LEU A 271 -17.12 12.50 4.32
N GLU A 272 -18.05 12.33 5.27
CA GLU A 272 -18.60 11.02 5.62
C GLU A 272 -19.33 10.38 4.44
N GLU A 273 -20.23 11.14 3.83
CA GLU A 273 -20.99 10.70 2.66
C GLU A 273 -20.04 10.40 1.48
N PHE A 274 -19.03 11.24 1.27
CA PHE A 274 -18.02 11.07 0.23
C PHE A 274 -17.20 9.79 0.40
N GLN A 275 -16.77 9.50 1.62
CA GLN A 275 -16.02 8.27 1.93
C GLN A 275 -16.86 7.01 1.70
N LEU A 276 -18.16 7.06 2.01
CA LEU A 276 -19.07 5.96 1.70
C LEU A 276 -19.32 5.84 0.20
N GLU A 277 -19.52 6.96 -0.51
CA GLU A 277 -19.77 6.99 -1.96
C GLU A 277 -18.58 6.42 -2.75
N THR A 278 -17.35 6.81 -2.36
CA THR A 278 -16.11 6.48 -3.06
C THR A 278 -15.47 5.17 -2.60
N SER A 279 -16.03 4.52 -1.58
CA SER A 279 -15.52 3.24 -1.09
C SER A 279 -15.70 2.13 -2.12
N SER A 280 -14.63 1.38 -2.38
CA SER A 280 -14.65 0.21 -3.26
C SER A 280 -15.53 -0.93 -2.75
N CYS A 281 -15.99 -0.88 -1.49
CA CYS A 281 -16.93 -1.87 -0.95
C CYS A 281 -18.28 -1.88 -1.68
N ARG A 282 -18.63 -0.80 -2.41
CA ARG A 282 -19.87 -0.69 -3.18
C ARG A 282 -19.84 -1.49 -4.47
N CYS A 283 -18.64 -1.86 -4.91
CA CYS A 283 -18.48 -2.70 -6.09
C CYS A 283 -18.88 -4.14 -5.78
N ALA A 284 -19.45 -4.80 -6.79
CA ALA A 284 -19.68 -6.24 -6.75
C ALA A 284 -18.34 -6.98 -6.55
N PRO A 285 -18.35 -8.15 -5.91
CA PRO A 285 -17.13 -8.89 -5.65
C PRO A 285 -16.53 -9.41 -6.97
N CYS A 286 -15.21 -9.33 -7.09
CA CYS A 286 -14.48 -9.98 -8.16
C CYS A 286 -14.29 -11.48 -7.83
N HIS A 287 -14.27 -12.32 -8.86
CA HIS A 287 -13.92 -13.73 -8.72
C HIS A 287 -12.41 -13.92 -8.56
N GLY A 288 -11.98 -15.13 -8.20
CA GLY A 288 -10.57 -15.52 -8.21
C GLY A 288 -9.66 -14.67 -7.31
N ASN A 289 -10.17 -14.14 -6.19
CA ASN A 289 -9.45 -13.21 -5.30
C ASN A 289 -9.04 -11.87 -5.96
N GLY A 290 -9.72 -11.46 -7.03
CA GLY A 290 -9.57 -10.13 -7.62
C GLY A 290 -9.93 -9.02 -6.63
N ILE A 291 -9.28 -7.87 -6.77
CA ILE A 291 -9.57 -6.69 -5.93
C ILE A 291 -10.49 -5.75 -6.70
N PRO A 292 -11.72 -5.49 -6.19
CA PRO A 292 -12.56 -4.46 -6.77
C PRO A 292 -12.01 -3.08 -6.41
N PHE A 293 -12.02 -2.17 -7.37
CA PHE A 293 -11.74 -0.76 -7.14
C PHE A 293 -12.69 0.12 -7.96
N LEU A 294 -12.99 1.29 -7.41
CA LEU A 294 -13.88 2.25 -8.05
C LEU A 294 -13.04 3.24 -8.89
N GLN A 295 -13.31 3.31 -10.19
CA GLN A 295 -12.73 4.28 -11.11
C GLN A 295 -13.83 5.23 -11.60
N GLY A 296 -13.94 6.37 -10.92
CA GLY A 296 -15.04 7.32 -11.14
C GLY A 296 -16.37 6.69 -10.72
N THR A 297 -17.22 6.36 -11.70
CA THR A 297 -18.51 5.68 -11.49
C THR A 297 -18.50 4.21 -11.91
N LYS A 298 -17.38 3.70 -12.43
CA LYS A 298 -17.23 2.32 -12.90
C LYS A 298 -16.49 1.49 -11.86
N CYS A 299 -16.99 0.29 -11.61
CA CYS A 299 -16.29 -0.72 -10.82
C CYS A 299 -15.43 -1.57 -11.75
N GLU A 300 -14.14 -1.67 -11.42
CA GLU A 300 -13.18 -2.49 -12.15
C GLU A 300 -12.54 -3.52 -11.21
N CYS A 301 -12.10 -4.64 -11.78
CA CYS A 301 -11.47 -5.72 -11.04
C CYS A 301 -9.98 -5.83 -11.41
N MET A 302 -9.10 -5.73 -10.41
CA MET A 302 -7.69 -6.09 -10.58
C MET A 302 -7.52 -7.61 -10.43
N CYS A 303 -7.36 -8.30 -11.56
CA CYS A 303 -7.24 -9.75 -11.60
C CYS A 303 -5.83 -10.26 -11.31
N PRO A 304 -5.67 -11.31 -10.48
CA PRO A 304 -4.38 -11.97 -10.32
C PRO A 304 -3.90 -12.59 -11.64
N LEU A 305 -2.58 -12.73 -11.80
CA LEU A 305 -2.04 -13.39 -12.99
C LEU A 305 -2.57 -14.82 -13.15
N GLY A 306 -3.05 -15.14 -14.36
CA GLY A 306 -3.68 -16.41 -14.69
C GLY A 306 -5.21 -16.39 -14.61
N TYR A 307 -5.80 -15.29 -14.15
CA TYR A 307 -7.23 -15.01 -14.24
C TYR A 307 -7.47 -13.95 -15.32
N SER A 308 -8.60 -14.07 -16.01
CA SER A 308 -9.02 -13.17 -17.08
C SER A 308 -10.55 -13.01 -17.06
N GLY A 309 -11.08 -12.13 -17.90
CA GLY A 309 -12.49 -11.75 -17.85
C GLY A 309 -12.72 -10.45 -17.07
N THR A 310 -13.91 -9.87 -17.19
CA THR A 310 -14.23 -8.57 -16.60
C THR A 310 -14.28 -8.59 -15.08
N ALA A 311 -14.61 -9.74 -14.50
CA ALA A 311 -14.69 -9.98 -13.07
C ALA A 311 -13.68 -11.04 -12.59
N CYS A 312 -12.66 -11.34 -13.39
CA CYS A 312 -11.65 -12.38 -13.12
C CYS A 312 -12.23 -13.81 -13.03
N GLU A 313 -13.29 -14.09 -13.80
CA GLU A 313 -14.04 -15.34 -13.80
C GLU A 313 -13.39 -16.47 -14.60
N ILE A 314 -12.51 -16.15 -15.55
CA ILE A 314 -11.89 -17.12 -16.45
C ILE A 314 -10.53 -17.53 -15.91
N SER A 315 -10.39 -18.79 -15.48
CA SER A 315 -9.11 -19.36 -15.04
C SER A 315 -9.01 -20.84 -15.36
N LYS A 316 -7.76 -21.33 -15.49
CA LYS A 316 -7.47 -22.76 -15.56
C LYS A 316 -7.42 -23.42 -14.18
N ARG A 317 -7.41 -22.64 -13.10
CA ARG A 317 -7.40 -23.13 -11.71
C ARG A 317 -8.85 -23.36 -11.26
N ARG A 318 -9.19 -24.61 -10.92
CA ARG A 318 -10.56 -25.01 -10.51
C ARG A 318 -10.80 -24.95 -9.00
N ASP A 319 -9.75 -25.08 -8.18
CA ASP A 319 -9.87 -25.19 -6.72
C ASP A 319 -9.09 -24.06 -6.00
N ALA A 320 -9.51 -22.81 -6.21
CA ALA A 320 -8.89 -21.67 -5.54
C ALA A 320 -9.76 -21.19 -4.38
N ALA A 321 -9.27 -21.35 -3.15
CA ALA A 321 -9.89 -20.78 -1.96
C ALA A 321 -10.18 -19.29 -2.16
N ILE A 322 -11.40 -18.86 -1.82
CA ILE A 322 -11.84 -17.47 -1.95
C ILE A 322 -11.71 -16.80 -0.59
N ASN A 323 -10.86 -15.79 -0.51
CA ASN A 323 -10.67 -15.00 0.69
C ASN A 323 -11.85 -14.05 0.90
N GLY A 324 -12.29 -13.95 2.15
CA GLY A 324 -13.33 -13.01 2.54
C GLY A 324 -12.84 -11.56 2.45
N ASN A 325 -13.70 -10.68 1.95
CA ASN A 325 -13.47 -9.23 1.92
C ASN A 325 -14.63 -8.49 2.59
N TRP A 326 -14.30 -7.32 3.15
CA TRP A 326 -15.26 -6.49 3.85
C TRP A 326 -16.32 -5.94 2.89
N GLY A 327 -17.59 -6.20 3.22
CA GLY A 327 -18.71 -5.44 2.69
C GLY A 327 -18.70 -4.01 3.23
N CYS A 328 -19.59 -3.18 2.68
CA CYS A 328 -19.72 -1.80 3.14
C CYS A 328 -20.10 -1.72 4.61
N TRP A 329 -19.63 -0.66 5.25
CA TRP A 329 -20.13 -0.24 6.54
C TRP A 329 -21.63 0.07 6.42
N ALA A 330 -22.41 -0.45 7.37
CA ALA A 330 -23.78 -0.04 7.57
C ALA A 330 -23.84 1.44 7.99
N SER A 331 -25.01 2.05 7.80
CA SER A 331 -25.30 3.37 8.36
C SER A 331 -25.06 3.37 9.86
N TRP A 332 -24.61 4.51 10.38
CA TRP A 332 -24.52 4.72 11.82
C TRP A 332 -25.89 4.56 12.48
N SER A 333 -25.89 3.97 13.68
CA SER A 333 -27.06 3.99 14.55
C SER A 333 -27.42 5.43 14.93
N PRO A 334 -28.67 5.69 15.33
CA PRO A 334 -29.02 6.93 16.02
C PRO A 334 -28.10 7.17 17.21
N CYS A 335 -27.86 8.44 17.55
CA CYS A 335 -27.09 8.80 18.73
C CYS A 335 -27.84 8.35 19.98
N SER A 336 -27.22 7.49 20.79
CA SER A 336 -27.78 6.98 22.04
C SER A 336 -26.70 6.99 23.11
N GLY A 337 -26.97 7.66 24.24
CA GLY A 337 -25.99 7.78 25.33
C GLY A 337 -24.68 8.50 24.93
N GLY A 338 -24.75 9.44 23.99
CA GLY A 338 -23.58 10.16 23.48
C GLY A 338 -22.67 9.32 22.57
N GLN A 339 -23.18 8.20 22.07
CA GLN A 339 -22.45 7.32 21.16
C GLN A 339 -23.34 6.83 20.03
N ARG A 340 -22.70 6.52 18.90
CA ARG A 340 -23.32 5.82 17.78
C ARG A 340 -22.37 4.74 17.28
N ALA A 341 -22.94 3.67 16.75
CA ALA A 341 -22.20 2.51 16.29
C ALA A 341 -22.56 2.15 14.86
N ARG A 342 -21.62 1.53 14.14
CA ARG A 342 -21.85 0.90 12.84
C ARG A 342 -21.16 -0.44 12.76
N ARG A 343 -21.63 -1.30 11.86
CA ARG A 343 -21.09 -2.64 11.64
C ARG A 343 -20.87 -2.90 10.16
N ARG A 344 -19.98 -3.83 9.83
CA ARG A 344 -19.76 -4.37 8.49
C ARG A 344 -19.65 -5.89 8.56
N GLN A 345 -19.85 -6.55 7.44
CA GLN A 345 -19.79 -8.00 7.34
C GLN A 345 -18.68 -8.43 6.38
N CYS A 346 -18.08 -9.59 6.62
CA CYS A 346 -17.09 -10.19 5.73
C CYS A 346 -17.81 -10.98 4.63
N ASN A 347 -18.46 -10.27 3.71
CA ASN A 347 -19.38 -10.86 2.74
C ASN A 347 -19.23 -10.33 1.30
N ASN A 348 -18.16 -9.58 0.97
CA ASN A 348 -17.96 -9.02 -0.37
C ASN A 348 -16.61 -9.37 -1.01
N PRO A 349 -16.30 -10.65 -1.32
CA PRO A 349 -17.15 -11.83 -1.13
C PRO A 349 -17.00 -12.44 0.27
N ALA A 350 -17.87 -13.38 0.64
CA ALA A 350 -17.67 -14.24 1.80
C ALA A 350 -16.54 -15.25 1.52
N LEU A 351 -15.88 -15.73 2.58
CA LEU A 351 -14.84 -16.76 2.45
C LEU A 351 -15.44 -18.10 1.99
N GLN A 352 -14.76 -18.79 1.07
CA GLN A 352 -15.16 -20.10 0.54
C GLN A 352 -13.95 -21.03 0.45
N ASP A 353 -14.19 -22.34 0.47
CA ASP A 353 -13.20 -23.40 0.24
C ASP A 353 -11.92 -23.25 1.10
N GLY A 354 -12.09 -22.88 2.37
CA GLY A 354 -10.98 -22.69 3.31
C GLY A 354 -10.23 -21.35 3.17
N GLY A 355 -10.81 -20.36 2.48
CA GLY A 355 -10.24 -19.02 2.35
C GLY A 355 -10.11 -18.26 3.67
N SER A 356 -9.29 -17.21 3.65
CA SER A 356 -8.99 -16.41 4.84
C SER A 356 -10.17 -15.51 5.23
N SER A 357 -10.40 -15.33 6.54
CA SER A 357 -11.37 -14.37 7.07
C SER A 357 -10.87 -12.92 6.95
N CYS A 358 -11.79 -11.96 7.00
CA CYS A 358 -11.47 -10.54 6.92
C CYS A 358 -10.66 -10.08 8.14
N SER A 359 -9.58 -9.35 7.90
CA SER A 359 -8.77 -8.74 8.96
C SER A 359 -9.26 -7.33 9.31
N GLY A 360 -9.29 -6.99 10.60
CA GLY A 360 -9.69 -5.69 11.12
C GLY A 360 -11.03 -5.73 11.86
N PRO A 361 -11.50 -4.60 12.42
CA PRO A 361 -12.73 -4.56 13.19
C PRO A 361 -13.97 -4.68 12.29
N ASP A 362 -14.97 -5.42 12.76
CA ASP A 362 -16.30 -5.56 12.15
C ASP A 362 -17.33 -4.57 12.74
N ALA A 363 -17.01 -3.94 13.87
CA ALA A 363 -17.80 -2.93 14.54
C ALA A 363 -16.97 -1.68 14.87
N GLU A 364 -17.60 -0.51 14.80
CA GLU A 364 -16.99 0.77 15.16
C GLU A 364 -18.00 1.57 15.99
N THR A 365 -17.52 2.24 17.04
CA THR A 365 -18.31 3.12 17.91
C THR A 365 -17.62 4.46 18.04
N VAL A 366 -18.36 5.54 17.87
CA VAL A 366 -17.85 6.92 17.99
C VAL A 366 -18.78 7.75 18.86
N ALA A 367 -18.21 8.79 19.47
CA ALA A 367 -18.98 9.79 20.18
C ALA A 367 -19.84 10.61 19.21
N CYS A 368 -21.03 10.95 19.68
CA CYS A 368 -21.95 11.94 19.14
C CYS A 368 -22.52 12.72 20.34
#